data_AF-A0A3M2KU44-F1
#
_entry.id   AF-A0A3M2KU44-F1
#
_cell.length_a   1.000
_cell.length_b   1.000
_cell.length_c   1.000
_cell.angle_alpha   90.00
_cell.angle_beta   90.00
_cell.angle_gamma   90.00
#
_symmetry.space_group_name_H-M   'P 1'
#
loop_
_entity.id
_entity.type
_entity.pdbx_description
1 polymer ?
#
loop_
_entity_poly.entity_id
_entity_poly.type
_entity_poly.pdbx_seq_one_letter_code
_entity_poly.pdbx_strand_id
1 'polypeptide(L)'
;MWRVGLSCSAAPASVHREIRSTMSQETFSVDGLHCRGCVGTVEHALSTIPDVHSVQVELDVNGVSRVTVDTDRHLVDTEVQQALDKEGNFHLV
;
A
#
# COMPACT_ATOMS: atom_id res chain seq x y z
N MET A 1 -16.43 -41.55 30.20
CA MET A 1 -16.22 -42.27 28.92
C MET A 1 -17.15 -41.57 27.93
N TRP A 2 -16.78 -40.58 27.11
CA TRP A 2 -15.57 -40.34 26.31
C TRP A 2 -14.97 -38.93 26.51
N ARG A 3 -13.68 -38.84 26.18
CA ARG A 3 -12.75 -37.70 26.24
C ARG A 3 -12.70 -36.96 24.89
N VAL A 4 -12.22 -35.70 24.93
CA VAL A 4 -11.47 -34.97 23.87
C VAL A 4 -12.34 -34.58 22.65
N GLY A 5 -12.47 -33.32 22.22
CA GLY A 5 -11.55 -32.20 22.21
C GLY A 5 -11.30 -31.86 20.75
N LEU A 6 -11.59 -30.62 20.32
CA LEU A 6 -10.91 -30.02 19.17
C LEU A 6 -11.15 -28.50 19.16
N SER A 7 -10.08 -27.80 19.52
CA SER A 7 -9.83 -26.41 19.21
C SER A 7 -9.93 -26.19 17.71
N CYS A 8 -10.57 -25.11 17.28
CA CYS A 8 -10.16 -24.43 16.06
C CYS A 8 -10.43 -22.94 16.23
N SER A 9 -9.42 -22.26 16.80
CA SER A 9 -9.28 -20.81 16.81
C SER A 9 -9.28 -20.30 15.37
N ALA A 10 -10.41 -19.81 14.87
CA ALA A 10 -10.45 -18.92 13.72
C ALA A 10 -10.18 -17.50 14.24
N ALA A 11 -8.90 -17.19 14.48
CA ALA A 11 -8.48 -15.80 14.64
C ALA A 11 -8.67 -15.10 13.29
N PRO A 12 -9.38 -13.96 13.21
CA PRO A 12 -9.38 -13.15 12.00
C PRO A 12 -7.95 -12.68 11.71
N ALA A 13 -7.61 -12.65 10.43
CA ALA A 13 -6.33 -12.23 9.90
C ALA A 13 -5.78 -10.98 10.61
N SER A 14 -4.49 -11.04 10.93
CA SER A 14 -3.68 -9.98 11.52
C SER A 14 -3.96 -8.62 10.89
N VAL A 15 -4.78 -7.80 11.56
CA VAL A 15 -4.73 -6.35 11.41
C VAL A 15 -4.27 -5.81 12.76
N HIS A 16 -3.02 -5.37 12.76
CA HIS A 16 -2.21 -4.95 13.89
C HIS A 16 -3.01 -4.20 14.99
N ARG A 17 -3.14 -4.85 16.14
CA ARG A 17 -3.34 -4.18 17.43
C ARG A 17 -1.94 -4.04 18.04
N GLU A 18 -1.61 -2.84 18.55
CA GLU A 18 -0.28 -2.38 19.05
C GLU A 18 0.67 -1.91 17.90
N ILE A 19 1.29 -0.72 17.84
CA ILE A 19 1.89 0.18 18.85
C ILE A 19 2.07 1.59 18.24
N ARG A 20 2.00 2.66 19.05
CA ARG A 20 2.43 4.05 18.76
C ARG A 20 3.69 4.12 17.87
N SER A 21 3.51 4.26 16.57
CA SER A 21 4.55 4.59 15.62
C SER A 21 4.17 5.94 15.01
N THR A 22 5.09 6.88 14.95
CA THR A 22 4.93 8.10 14.16
C THR A 22 4.75 7.79 12.67
N MET A 23 5.12 6.58 12.25
CA MET A 23 4.91 6.05 10.90
C MET A 23 3.47 5.58 10.71
N SER A 24 2.76 6.26 9.82
CA SER A 24 1.44 5.95 9.31
C SER A 24 1.56 5.18 8.00
N GLN A 25 0.78 4.12 7.85
CA GLN A 25 0.72 3.37 6.61
C GLN A 25 -0.53 3.76 5.85
N GLU A 26 -0.35 4.28 4.64
CA GLU A 26 -1.42 4.69 3.75
C GLU A 26 -1.48 3.75 2.55
N THR A 27 -2.70 3.45 2.10
CA THR A 27 -2.91 2.55 0.98
C THR A 27 -3.77 3.23 -0.05
N PHE A 28 -3.27 3.25 -1.28
CA PHE A 28 -3.87 3.87 -2.44
C PHE A 28 -4.15 2.81 -3.50
N SER A 29 -5.24 3.00 -4.21
CA SER A 29 -5.61 2.19 -5.36
C SER A 29 -5.25 2.98 -6.61
N VAL A 30 -4.39 2.44 -7.47
CA VAL A 30 -3.86 3.13 -8.65
C VAL A 30 -4.22 2.34 -9.91
N ASP A 31 -4.91 3.01 -10.81
CA ASP A 31 -5.19 2.54 -12.17
C ASP A 31 -4.09 2.99 -13.14
N GLY A 32 -3.87 2.19 -14.20
CA GLY A 32 -2.86 2.50 -15.23
C GLY A 32 -1.52 1.77 -15.05
N LEU A 33 -1.29 1.11 -13.92
CA LEU A 33 -0.12 0.27 -13.67
C LEU A 33 -0.24 -1.08 -14.42
N HIS A 34 0.14 -1.13 -15.69
CA HIS A 34 0.04 -2.34 -16.54
C HIS A 34 1.39 -2.97 -16.92
N CYS A 35 2.50 -2.31 -16.59
CA CYS A 35 3.84 -2.76 -16.95
C CYS A 35 4.73 -2.79 -15.73
N ARG A 36 5.61 -3.80 -15.64
CA ARG A 36 6.63 -3.89 -14.58
C ARG A 36 7.55 -2.65 -14.56
N GLY A 37 7.79 -2.03 -15.71
CA GLY A 37 8.53 -0.76 -15.78
C GLY A 37 7.82 0.39 -15.08
N CYS A 38 6.49 0.49 -15.23
CA CYS A 38 5.69 1.53 -14.60
C CYS A 38 5.69 1.39 -13.07
N VAL A 39 5.72 0.16 -12.55
CA VAL A 39 5.83 -0.08 -11.10
C VAL A 39 7.09 0.53 -10.53
N GLY A 40 8.25 0.27 -11.17
CA GLY A 40 9.53 0.82 -10.71
C GLY A 40 9.56 2.35 -10.76
N THR A 41 8.97 2.96 -11.79
CA THR A 41 8.84 4.41 -11.88
C THR A 41 7.98 4.97 -10.74
N VAL A 42 6.81 4.38 -10.48
CA VAL A 42 5.91 4.82 -9.41
C VAL A 42 6.54 4.63 -8.03
N GLU A 43 7.14 3.49 -7.77
CA GLU A 43 7.84 3.20 -6.51
C GLU A 43 8.97 4.21 -6.26
N HIS A 44 9.76 4.51 -7.30
CA HIS A 44 10.83 5.49 -7.21
C HIS A 44 10.29 6.90 -6.93
N ALA A 45 9.27 7.33 -7.67
CA ALA A 45 8.68 8.65 -7.52
C ALA A 45 8.07 8.88 -6.15
N LEU A 46 7.34 7.89 -5.62
CA LEU A 46 6.80 7.95 -4.26
C LEU A 46 7.92 7.94 -3.21
N SER A 47 8.99 7.19 -3.44
CA SER A 47 10.18 7.20 -2.57
C SER A 47 10.97 8.51 -2.61
N THR A 48 10.75 9.37 -3.62
CA THR A 48 11.35 10.72 -3.66
C THR A 48 10.58 11.75 -2.85
N ILE A 49 9.35 11.43 -2.44
CA ILE A 49 8.53 12.32 -1.60
C ILE A 49 9.18 12.38 -0.21
N PRO A 50 9.40 13.59 0.34
CA PRO A 50 9.90 13.71 1.70
C PRO A 50 8.90 13.07 2.67
N ASP A 51 9.43 12.43 3.71
CA ASP A 51 8.68 11.71 4.76
C ASP A 51 8.19 10.30 4.38
N VAL A 52 8.43 9.84 3.14
CA VAL A 52 8.20 8.44 2.74
C VAL A 52 9.38 7.58 3.13
N HIS A 53 9.11 6.47 3.83
CA HIS A 53 10.12 5.51 4.30
C HIS A 53 10.15 4.24 3.48
N SER A 54 8.98 3.71 3.15
CA SER A 54 8.83 2.51 2.32
C SER A 54 7.62 2.63 1.41
N VAL A 55 7.77 2.03 0.23
CA VAL A 55 6.72 1.92 -0.77
C VAL A 55 6.61 0.46 -1.16
N GLN A 56 5.40 -0.07 -1.15
CA GLN A 56 5.09 -1.43 -1.52
C GLN A 56 4.00 -1.42 -2.58
N VAL A 57 4.31 -1.93 -3.77
CA VAL A 57 3.38 -1.96 -4.90
C VAL A 57 2.95 -3.39 -5.19
N GLU A 58 1.66 -3.64 -5.04
CA GLU A 58 0.97 -4.84 -5.48
C GLU A 58 0.39 -4.58 -6.88
N LEU A 59 1.17 -4.95 -7.90
CA LEU A 59 0.77 -4.84 -9.30
C LEU A 59 -0.34 -5.83 -9.64
N ASP A 60 -1.48 -5.31 -10.08
CA ASP A 60 -2.52 -6.08 -10.76
C ASP A 60 -2.57 -5.68 -12.25
N VAL A 61 -2.07 -6.56 -13.12
CA VAL A 61 -2.01 -6.32 -14.57
C VAL A 61 -3.41 -6.30 -15.21
N ASN A 62 -4.42 -6.89 -14.55
CA ASN A 62 -5.77 -7.01 -15.08
C ASN A 62 -6.74 -6.00 -14.45
N GLY A 63 -6.26 -5.08 -13.62
CA GLY A 63 -7.11 -4.15 -12.90
C GLY A 63 -6.34 -3.11 -12.11
N VAL A 64 -6.84 -2.82 -10.92
CA VAL A 64 -6.33 -1.74 -10.08
C VAL A 64 -5.21 -2.27 -9.20
N SER A 65 -4.05 -1.65 -9.30
CA SER A 65 -2.89 -1.98 -8.47
C SER A 65 -3.02 -1.31 -7.11
N ARG A 66 -2.54 -1.97 -6.07
CA ARG A 66 -2.55 -1.44 -4.70
C ARG A 66 -1.17 -0.95 -4.33
N VAL A 67 -1.08 0.28 -3.84
CA VAL A 67 0.17 0.90 -3.43
C VAL A 67 0.07 1.24 -1.95
N THR A 68 0.92 0.63 -1.15
CA THR A 68 1.02 0.90 0.29
C THR A 68 2.28 1.71 0.53
N VAL A 69 2.14 2.84 1.21
CA VAL A 69 3.22 3.78 1.51
C VAL A 69 3.30 3.96 3.00
N ASP A 70 4.49 3.80 3.56
CA ASP A 70 4.75 4.14 4.95
C ASP A 70 5.39 5.52 5.04
N THR A 71 4.77 6.39 5.83
CA THR A 71 5.12 7.81 5.92
C THR A 71 4.98 8.31 7.36
N ASP A 72 5.84 9.22 7.80
CA ASP A 72 5.71 9.82 9.15
C ASP A 72 4.56 10.84 9.25
N ARG A 73 4.02 11.28 8.11
CA ARG A 73 2.90 12.21 8.02
C ARG A 73 1.77 11.65 7.19
N HIS A 74 0.57 12.21 7.38
CA HIS A 74 -0.54 11.89 6.51
C HIS A 74 -0.28 12.44 5.10
N LEU A 75 -0.26 11.58 4.08
CA LEU A 75 -0.21 11.98 2.68
C LEU A 75 -1.64 12.29 2.23
N VAL A 76 -1.79 13.28 1.37
CA VAL A 76 -3.09 13.60 0.78
C VAL A 76 -3.12 13.07 -0.65
N ASP A 77 -4.26 12.53 -1.06
CA ASP A 77 -4.44 11.89 -2.38
C ASP A 77 -3.98 12.81 -3.52
N THR A 78 -4.23 14.12 -3.40
CA THR A 78 -3.78 15.13 -4.37
C THR A 78 -2.26 15.18 -4.50
N GLU A 79 -1.52 15.06 -3.40
CA GLU A 79 -0.05 15.11 -3.42
C GLU A 79 0.52 13.84 -4.06
N VAL A 80 -0.06 12.69 -3.73
CA VAL A 80 0.29 11.40 -4.35
C VAL A 80 -0.02 11.45 -5.85
N GLN A 81 -1.21 11.91 -6.24
CA GLN A 81 -1.60 12.02 -7.64
C GLN A 81 -0.68 12.99 -8.41
N GLN A 82 -0.34 14.14 -7.83
CA GLN A 82 0.62 15.08 -8.43
C GLN A 82 2.02 14.50 -8.60
N ALA A 83 2.46 13.64 -7.70
CA ALA A 83 3.73 12.94 -7.85
C ALA A 83 3.67 11.92 -9.01
N LEU A 84 2.56 11.20 -9.13
CA LEU A 84 2.34 10.23 -10.21
C LEU A 84 2.18 10.91 -11.59
N ASP A 85 1.44 12.01 -11.67
CA ASP A 85 1.19 12.77 -12.91
C ASP A 85 2.50 13.30 -13.54
N LYS A 86 3.53 13.54 -12.72
CA LYS A 86 4.86 13.98 -13.19
C LYS A 86 5.64 12.87 -13.90
N GLU A 87 5.37 11.62 -13.53
CA GLU A 87 6.06 10.45 -14.08
C GLU A 87 5.29 9.79 -15.22
N GLY A 88 3.97 9.93 -15.25
CA GLY A 88 3.13 9.31 -16.25
C GLY A 88 1.64 9.57 -16.06
N ASN A 89 0.82 8.80 -16.77
CA ASN A 89 -0.64 8.92 -16.74
C ASN A 89 -1.23 7.86 -15.80
N PHE A 90 -1.02 8.02 -14.49
CA PHE A 90 -1.55 7.12 -13.46
C PHE A 90 -2.63 7.85 -12.65
N HIS A 91 -3.69 7.14 -12.28
CA HIS A 91 -4.82 7.75 -11.57
C HIS A 91 -5.14 6.99 -10.29
N LEU A 92 -5.35 7.74 -9.20
CA LEU A 92 -5.92 7.18 -7.96
C LEU A 92 -7.43 6.96 -8.16
N VAL A 93 -7.95 5.85 -7.64
CA VAL A 93 -9.37 5.44 -7.76
C VAL A 93 -10.01 5.06 -6.43
#